data_AF-A0A060C9L2-F1
#
_entry.id   AF-A0A060C9L2-F1
#
_cell.length_a   1.000
_cell.length_b   1.000
_cell.length_c   1.000
_cell.angle_alpha   90.00
_cell.angle_beta   90.00
_cell.angle_gamma   90.00
#
_symmetry.space_group_name_H-M   'P 1'
#
loop_
_entity.id
_entity.type
_entity.pdbx_description
1 polymer ?
#
loop_
_entity_poly.entity_id
_entity_poly.type
_entity_poly.pdbx_seq_one_letter_code
_entity_poly.pdbx_strand_id
1 'polypeptide(L)'
;MRLIIFSDLDGTLLDHDGYGFEAARPTLDRLARAGVPVVLASSKTAAEVALWRDRMGLTRWPAIVENGAALFEGAFDDADYRRLRAILANLGAPFAGFGDMDAAEVAAL
;
A
#
# COMPACT_ATOMS: atom_id res chain seq x y z
N MET A 1 0.39 30.02 -3.69
CA MET A 1 0.77 28.83 -4.49
C MET A 1 0.00 27.62 -3.98
N ARG A 2 -0.44 26.72 -4.87
CA ARG A 2 -0.98 25.40 -4.50
C ARG A 2 0.10 24.37 -4.80
N LEU A 3 0.59 23.66 -3.79
CA LEU A 3 1.63 22.63 -3.90
C LEU A 3 1.01 21.28 -3.55
N ILE A 4 1.35 20.26 -4.33
CA ILE A 4 1.06 18.85 -4.06
C ILE A 4 2.37 18.11 -4.32
N ILE A 5 2.71 17.15 -3.45
CA ILE A 5 3.91 16.33 -3.58
C ILE A 5 3.46 14.90 -3.87
N PHE A 6 4.05 14.31 -4.90
CA PHE A 6 3.93 12.89 -5.19
C PHE A 6 5.26 12.23 -4.84
N SER A 7 5.22 11.11 -4.13
CA SER A 7 6.41 10.36 -3.77
C SER A 7 6.20 8.89 -4.10
N ASP A 8 7.20 8.31 -4.76
CA ASP A 8 7.38 6.87 -4.69
C ASP A 8 7.73 6.45 -3.25
N LEU A 9 7.57 5.17 -2.95
CA LEU A 9 7.69 4.63 -1.61
C LEU A 9 9.03 3.90 -1.41
N ASP A 10 9.21 2.74 -2.02
CA ASP A 10 10.39 1.90 -1.81
C ASP A 10 11.64 2.48 -2.45
N GLY A 11 12.71 2.66 -1.67
CA GLY A 11 13.95 3.26 -2.18
C GLY A 11 13.84 4.75 -2.50
N THR A 12 12.71 5.39 -2.15
CA THR A 12 12.48 6.83 -2.35
C THR A 12 12.14 7.50 -1.03
N LEU A 13 10.97 7.19 -0.46
CA LEU A 13 10.56 7.72 0.85
C LEU A 13 10.97 6.77 1.99
N LEU A 14 10.92 5.48 1.72
CA LEU A 14 11.49 4.44 2.57
C LEU A 14 12.96 4.26 2.21
N ASP A 15 13.82 4.18 3.22
CA ASP A 15 15.20 3.77 3.01
C ASP A 15 15.30 2.34 2.44
N HIS A 16 16.41 2.03 1.77
CA HIS A 16 16.61 0.76 1.08
C HIS A 16 16.84 -0.43 2.02
N ASP A 17 17.37 -0.19 3.23
CA ASP A 17 17.92 -1.25 4.07
C ASP A 17 16.97 -1.67 5.21
N GLY A 18 16.25 -0.70 5.79
CA GLY A 18 15.39 -0.90 6.96
C GLY A 18 13.91 -0.59 6.71
N TYR A 19 13.57 -0.09 5.52
CA TYR A 19 12.26 0.48 5.21
C TYR A 19 11.84 1.56 6.22
N GLY A 20 12.82 2.28 6.76
CA GLY A 20 12.61 3.38 7.68
C GLY A 20 12.25 4.67 6.93
N PHE A 21 11.46 5.52 7.57
CA PHE A 21 11.12 6.85 7.06
C PHE A 21 11.31 7.95 8.10
N GLU A 22 11.99 7.63 9.21
CA GLU A 22 12.23 8.59 10.30
C GLU A 22 13.06 9.79 9.85
N ALA A 23 13.96 9.61 8.88
CA ALA A 23 14.69 10.72 8.27
C ALA A 23 13.76 11.72 7.56
N ALA A 24 12.64 11.24 7.00
CA ALA A 24 11.63 12.07 6.34
C ALA A 24 10.60 12.66 7.31
N ARG A 25 10.46 12.11 8.52
CA ARG A 25 9.46 12.51 9.54
C ARG A 25 9.39 14.02 9.75
N PRO A 26 10.50 14.77 9.97
CA PRO A 26 10.41 16.20 10.21
C PRO A 26 9.82 16.99 9.02
N THR A 27 10.06 16.51 7.79
CA THR A 27 9.52 17.11 6.58
C THR A 27 8.04 16.78 6.42
N LEU A 28 7.65 15.52 6.63
CA LEU A 28 6.25 15.10 6.61
C LEU A 28 5.40 15.91 7.61
N ASP A 29 5.90 16.11 8.83
CA ASP A 29 5.20 16.90 9.86
C ASP A 29 5.05 18.38 9.48
N ARG A 30 6.05 18.95 8.80
CA ARG A 30 5.97 20.33 8.29
C ARG A 30 4.93 20.45 7.18
N LEU A 31 4.90 19.49 6.27
CA LEU A 31 3.94 19.45 5.15
C LEU A 31 2.51 19.26 5.67
N ALA A 32 2.32 18.37 6.65
CA ALA A 32 1.04 18.17 7.32
C ALA A 32 0.51 19.45 7.98
N ARG A 33 1.36 20.16 8.75
CA ARG A 33 1.00 21.45 9.38
C ARG A 33 0.69 22.55 8.35
N ALA A 34 1.37 22.53 7.22
CA ALA A 34 1.11 23.46 6.11
C ALA A 34 -0.11 23.07 5.26
N GLY A 35 -0.74 21.92 5.52
CA GLY A 35 -1.84 21.40 4.72
C GLY A 35 -1.44 21.01 3.30
N VAL A 36 -0.15 20.73 3.07
CA VAL A 36 0.37 20.30 1.75
C VAL A 36 0.11 18.80 1.58
N PRO A 37 -0.59 18.38 0.51
CA PRO A 37 -0.80 16.97 0.25
C PRO A 37 0.49 16.26 -0.14
N VAL A 38 0.72 15.11 0.49
CA VAL A 38 1.74 14.13 0.09
C VAL A 38 0.98 12.87 -0.34
N VAL A 39 0.99 12.60 -1.65
CA VAL A 39 0.33 11.47 -2.27
C VAL A 39 1.38 10.40 -2.54
N LEU A 40 1.24 9.24 -1.91
CA LEU A 40 2.09 8.09 -2.19
C LEU A 40 1.73 7.50 -3.55
N ALA A 41 2.72 7.09 -4.34
CA ALA A 41 2.53 6.39 -5.60
C ALA A 41 3.44 5.15 -5.62
N SER A 42 2.89 3.93 -5.57
CA SER A 42 3.69 2.72 -5.39
C SER A 42 3.16 1.53 -6.21
N SER A 43 4.02 0.55 -6.45
CA SER A 43 3.65 -0.78 -6.97
C SER A 43 2.90 -1.63 -5.95
N LYS A 44 2.97 -1.27 -4.66
CA LYS A 44 2.31 -1.97 -3.56
C LYS A 44 0.80 -1.98 -3.69
N THR A 45 0.21 -3.02 -3.12
CA THR A 45 -1.24 -3.16 -3.02
C THR A 45 -1.85 -2.06 -2.14
N ALA A 46 -3.14 -1.79 -2.32
CA ALA A 46 -3.86 -0.87 -1.44
C ALA A 46 -3.77 -1.28 0.05
N ALA A 47 -3.78 -2.58 0.36
CA ALA A 47 -3.63 -3.10 1.71
C ALA A 47 -2.29 -2.70 2.34
N GLU A 48 -1.18 -2.86 1.60
CA GLU A 48 0.15 -2.47 2.09
C GLU A 48 0.28 -0.95 2.21
N VAL A 49 -0.21 -0.18 1.24
CA VAL A 49 -0.13 1.28 1.26
C VAL A 49 -0.98 1.87 2.39
N ALA A 50 -2.10 1.25 2.76
CA ALA A 50 -2.91 1.67 3.92
C ALA A 50 -2.08 1.70 5.21
N LEU A 51 -1.28 0.66 5.45
CA LEU A 51 -0.40 0.57 6.63
C LEU A 51 0.64 1.69 6.64
N TRP A 52 1.24 2.00 5.49
CA TRP A 52 2.23 3.06 5.38
C TRP A 52 1.63 4.45 5.52
N ARG A 53 0.46 4.71 4.92
CA ARG A 53 -0.28 5.98 5.12
C ARG A 53 -0.59 6.22 6.59
N ASP A 54 -1.02 5.20 7.31
CA ASP A 54 -1.29 5.29 8.74
C ASP A 54 -0.01 5.61 9.54
N ARG A 55 1.06 4.81 9.36
CA ARG A 55 2.36 5.02 10.02
C ARG A 55 2.95 6.41 9.77
N MET A 56 2.76 6.97 8.57
CA MET A 56 3.28 8.26 8.15
C MET A 56 2.35 9.46 8.43
N GLY A 57 1.11 9.22 8.90
CA GLY A 57 0.12 10.29 9.09
C GLY A 57 -0.41 10.89 7.79
N LEU A 58 -0.43 10.11 6.70
CA LEU A 58 -0.83 10.52 5.35
C LEU A 58 -2.25 10.03 4.96
N THR A 59 -3.05 9.58 5.93
CA THR A 59 -4.41 9.05 5.69
C THR A 59 -5.40 10.10 5.17
N ARG A 60 -5.10 11.40 5.31
CA ARG A 60 -5.95 12.49 4.78
C ARG A 60 -5.98 12.55 3.25
N TRP A 61 -4.95 12.05 2.58
CA TRP A 61 -4.77 12.21 1.13
C TRP A 61 -4.85 10.85 0.43
N PRO A 62 -5.34 10.79 -0.82
CA PRO A 62 -5.36 9.54 -1.56
C PRO A 62 -3.94 9.04 -1.86
N ALA A 63 -3.84 7.79 -2.29
CA ALA A 63 -2.60 7.20 -2.82
C ALA A 63 -2.85 6.54 -4.17
N ILE A 64 -1.82 6.49 -4.99
CA ILE A 64 -1.78 5.76 -6.24
C ILE A 64 -1.15 4.40 -5.94
N VAL A 65 -1.88 3.32 -6.20
CA VAL A 65 -1.47 1.96 -5.81
C VAL A 65 -1.34 1.08 -7.05
N GLU A 66 -0.67 -0.07 -6.90
CA GLU A 66 -0.55 -1.09 -7.95
C GLU A 66 -0.05 -0.51 -9.28
N ASN A 67 0.99 0.31 -9.22
CA ASN A 67 1.59 1.01 -10.39
C ASN A 67 0.61 1.91 -11.15
N GLY A 68 -0.37 2.49 -10.45
CA GLY A 68 -1.36 3.37 -11.07
C GLY A 68 -2.61 2.67 -11.57
N ALA A 69 -2.79 1.39 -11.26
CA ALA A 69 -4.02 0.67 -11.57
C ALA A 69 -5.23 1.23 -10.81
N ALA A 70 -5.02 1.80 -9.62
CA ALA A 70 -6.10 2.38 -8.83
C ALA A 70 -5.68 3.62 -8.03
N LEU A 71 -6.67 4.46 -7.75
CA LEU A 71 -6.62 5.50 -6.73
C LEU A 71 -7.23 4.95 -5.44
N PHE A 72 -6.48 5.02 -4.35
CA PHE A 72 -6.87 4.52 -3.05
C PHE A 72 -7.16 5.68 -2.08
N GLU A 73 -8.43 5.85 -1.71
CA GLU A 73 -8.88 7.00 -0.91
C GLU A 73 -9.20 6.66 0.55
N GLY A 74 -9.38 5.38 0.89
CA GLY A 74 -10.02 4.98 2.14
C GLY A 74 -9.43 3.72 2.77
N ALA A 75 -10.30 2.84 3.23
CA ALA A 75 -9.93 1.52 3.72
C ALA A 75 -9.89 0.53 2.56
N PHE A 76 -9.00 -0.47 2.65
CA PHE A 76 -8.95 -1.56 1.70
C PHE A 76 -10.15 -2.50 1.93
N ASP A 77 -10.84 -2.86 0.85
CA ASP A 77 -11.91 -3.86 0.84
C ASP A 77 -11.48 -5.05 -0.02
N ASP A 78 -11.46 -6.24 0.58
CA ASP A 78 -11.07 -7.49 -0.05
C ASP A 78 -12.28 -8.40 -0.38
N ALA A 79 -13.51 -7.86 -0.38
CA ALA A 79 -14.73 -8.61 -0.68
C ALA A 79 -14.66 -9.35 -2.04
N ASP A 80 -14.22 -8.67 -3.10
CA ASP A 80 -14.09 -9.28 -4.41
C ASP A 80 -13.00 -10.35 -4.45
N TYR A 81 -11.89 -10.15 -3.75
CA TYR A 81 -10.84 -11.16 -3.61
C TYR A 81 -11.37 -12.42 -2.92
N ARG A 82 -12.08 -12.27 -1.78
CA ARG A 82 -12.70 -13.40 -1.07
C ARG A 82 -13.74 -14.11 -1.94
N ARG A 83 -14.54 -13.36 -2.71
CA ARG A 83 -15.51 -13.91 -3.65
C ARG A 83 -14.83 -14.74 -4.73
N LEU A 84 -13.76 -14.24 -5.35
CA LEU A 84 -13.00 -14.97 -6.36
C LEU A 84 -12.41 -16.27 -5.80
N ARG A 85 -11.86 -16.24 -4.58
CA ARG A 85 -11.36 -17.45 -3.91
C ARG A 85 -12.44 -18.49 -3.67
N ALA A 86 -13.62 -18.07 -3.22
CA ALA A 86 -14.75 -18.97 -3.05
C ALA A 86 -15.19 -19.62 -4.37
N ILE A 87 -15.13 -18.89 -5.50
CA ILE A 87 -15.40 -19.45 -6.83
C ILE A 87 -14.32 -20.48 -7.19
N LEU A 88 -13.04 -20.11 -7.08
CA LEU A 88 -11.90 -20.98 -7.41
C LEU A 88 -11.95 -22.31 -6.64
N ALA A 89 -12.26 -22.26 -5.34
CA ALA A 89 -12.40 -23.45 -4.50
C ALA A 89 -13.51 -24.42 -5.00
N ASN A 90 -14.54 -23.90 -5.68
CA ASN A 90 -15.65 -24.70 -6.21
C ASN A 90 -15.42 -25.19 -7.65
N LEU A 91 -14.37 -24.74 -8.35
CA LEU A 91 -14.11 -25.16 -9.74
C LEU A 91 -13.52 -26.58 -9.84
N GLY A 92 -13.00 -27.15 -8.75
CA GLY A 92 -12.32 -28.45 -8.77
C GLY A 92 -11.03 -28.46 -9.62
N ALA A 93 -10.50 -27.28 -9.96
CA ALA A 93 -9.26 -27.13 -10.70
C ALA A 93 -8.05 -27.32 -9.76
N PRO A 94 -6.92 -27.89 -10.24
CA PRO A 94 -5.69 -28.02 -9.46
C PRO A 94 -4.98 -26.66 -9.38
N PHE A 95 -5.60 -25.69 -8.70
CA PHE A 95 -5.06 -24.36 -8.47
C PHE A 95 -4.88 -24.13 -6.97
N ALA A 96 -3.69 -23.68 -6.58
CA ALA A 96 -3.39 -23.16 -5.25
C ALA A 96 -2.65 -21.84 -5.41
N GLY A 97 -3.20 -20.76 -4.86
CA GLY A 97 -2.57 -19.44 -4.84
C GLY A 97 -2.05 -19.09 -3.44
N PHE A 98 -1.36 -17.97 -3.30
CA PHE A 98 -0.84 -17.51 -2.00
C PHE A 98 -1.91 -17.32 -0.92
N GLY A 99 -3.18 -17.11 -1.30
CA GLY A 99 -4.27 -17.03 -0.33
C GLY A 99 -4.61 -18.37 0.32
N ASP A 100 -4.24 -19.48 -0.31
CA ASP A 100 -4.47 -20.86 0.15
C ASP A 100 -3.30 -21.38 0.99
N MET A 101 -2.25 -20.58 1.15
CA MET A 101 -1.01 -20.92 1.82
C MET A 101 -0.86 -20.12 3.11
N ASP A 102 -0.26 -20.72 4.12
CA ASP A 102 0.25 -20.00 5.28
C ASP A 102 1.64 -19.37 5.00
N ALA A 103 2.15 -18.62 5.97
CA ALA A 103 3.43 -17.92 5.81
C ALA A 103 4.62 -18.88 5.64
N ALA A 104 4.58 -20.09 6.22
CA ALA A 104 5.64 -21.07 6.10
C ALA A 104 5.62 -21.73 4.72
N GLU A 105 4.42 -22.03 4.20
CA GLU A 105 4.22 -22.55 2.85
C GLU A 105 4.70 -21.55 1.79
N VAL A 106 4.35 -20.26 1.93
CA VAL A 106 4.85 -19.20 1.04
C VAL A 106 6.38 -19.08 1.10
N ALA A 107 6.97 -19.16 2.30
CA ALA A 107 8.42 -19.04 2.48
C ALA A 107 9.22 -20.23 1.93
N ALA A 108 8.55 -21.36 1.64
CA ALA A 108 9.16 -22.57 1.13
C ALA A 108 9.15 -22.66 -0.42
N LEU A 109 8.52 -21.71 -1.12
CA LEU A 109 8.52 -21.59 -2.59
C LEU A 109 9.84 -21.03 -3.13
#